data_AF-A0A833STK7-F1
#
_entry.id   AF-A0A833STK7-F1
#
_cell.length_a   1.000
_cell.length_b   1.000
_cell.length_c   1.000
_cell.angle_alpha   90.00
_cell.angle_beta   90.00
_cell.angle_gamma   90.00
#
_symmetry.space_group_name_H-M   'P 1'
#
loop_
_entity.id
_entity.type
_entity.pdbx_description
1 polymer ?
#
loop_
_entity_poly.entity_id
_entity_poly.type
_entity_poly.pdbx_seq_one_letter_code
_entity_poly.pdbx_strand_id
1 'polypeptide(L)'
;MPSSRMPKSMAEKKAVAQWIEKNGGVPTPSAVYFKNERGYKVSEAQVRYWWKQRTAIKAAPALRSRLTGAGAKPPLSEIEDILFDQVLFCRSAKEKVFLDWIRDAGQRHLSWAIQISLRRTAGSTASCVGMGCRCAVPPILLG
;
A
#
# COMPACT_ATOMS: atom_id res chain seq x y z
N MET A 1 -17.60 -8.06 -23.14
CA MET A 1 -16.59 -8.54 -22.16
C MET A 1 -15.89 -7.33 -21.56
N PRO A 2 -15.71 -7.22 -20.23
CA PRO A 2 -14.88 -6.16 -19.68
C PRO A 2 -13.45 -6.36 -20.17
N SER A 3 -12.89 -5.36 -20.85
CA SER A 3 -11.48 -5.34 -21.23
C SER A 3 -10.64 -5.53 -19.97
N SER A 4 -9.98 -6.69 -19.83
CA SER A 4 -9.11 -6.98 -18.70
C SER A 4 -8.08 -5.86 -18.54
N ARG A 5 -8.20 -5.09 -17.45
CA ARG A 5 -7.31 -3.97 -17.14
C ARG A 5 -6.03 -4.54 -16.57
N MET A 6 -5.08 -4.86 -17.44
CA MET A 6 -3.76 -5.34 -17.03
C MET A 6 -3.00 -4.22 -16.30
N PRO A 7 -2.66 -4.38 -15.01
CA PRO A 7 -1.86 -3.40 -14.30
C PRO A 7 -0.46 -3.33 -14.92
N LYS A 8 -0.02 -2.12 -15.24
CA LYS A 8 1.34 -1.87 -15.74
C LYS A 8 2.29 -1.60 -14.59
N SER A 9 3.47 -2.23 -14.64
CA SER A 9 4.53 -2.09 -13.65
C SER A 9 5.09 -0.66 -13.63
N MET A 10 5.69 -0.25 -12.51
CA MET A 10 6.33 1.06 -12.46
C MET A 10 7.53 1.17 -13.41
N ALA A 11 8.26 0.07 -13.66
CA ALA A 11 9.33 0.02 -14.65
C ALA A 11 8.85 0.41 -16.06
N GLU A 12 7.71 -0.12 -16.52
CA GLU A 12 7.13 0.23 -17.81
C GLU A 12 6.75 1.72 -17.88
N LYS A 13 6.10 2.25 -16.82
CA LYS A 13 5.71 3.66 -16.77
C LYS A 13 6.92 4.60 -16.75
N LYS A 14 8.00 4.20 -16.08
CA LYS A 14 9.28 4.92 -16.08
C LYS A 14 9.93 4.93 -17.46
N ALA A 15 9.92 3.81 -18.17
CA ALA A 15 10.43 3.74 -19.54
C ALA A 15 9.66 4.68 -20.48
N VAL A 16 8.33 4.77 -20.33
CA VAL A 16 7.50 5.72 -21.08
C VAL A 16 7.87 7.16 -20.76
N ALA A 17 7.99 7.52 -19.48
CA ALA A 17 8.36 8.87 -19.07
C ALA A 17 9.77 9.27 -19.57
N GLN A 18 10.75 8.36 -19.48
CA GLN A 18 12.10 8.60 -19.99
C GLN A 18 12.14 8.75 -21.51
N TRP A 19 11.34 7.97 -22.24
CA TRP A 19 11.25 8.09 -23.69
C TRP A 19 10.64 9.44 -24.10
N ILE A 20 9.59 9.89 -23.41
CA ILE A 20 8.97 11.20 -23.68
C ILE A 20 9.99 12.33 -23.43
N GLU A 21 10.78 12.24 -22.38
CA GLU A 21 11.84 13.24 -22.09
C GLU A 21 12.91 13.30 -23.18
N LYS A 22 13.33 12.15 -23.71
CA LYS A 22 14.32 12.09 -24.79
C LYS A 22 13.77 12.60 -26.13
N ASN A 23 12.47 12.49 -26.37
CA ASN A 23 11.82 12.83 -27.64
C ASN A 23 11.04 14.16 -27.59
N GLY A 24 11.53 15.14 -26.81
CA GLY A 24 10.99 16.51 -26.84
C GLY A 24 9.77 16.76 -25.96
N GLY A 25 9.45 15.88 -25.01
CA GLY A 25 8.44 16.13 -23.98
C GLY A 25 6.99 15.95 -24.42
N VAL A 26 6.73 15.43 -25.63
CA VAL A 26 5.38 15.26 -26.18
C VAL A 26 4.87 13.83 -25.92
N PRO A 27 3.73 13.65 -25.21
CA PRO A 27 3.21 12.30 -24.88
C PRO A 27 2.60 11.55 -26.07
N THR A 28 2.02 12.25 -27.05
CA THR A 28 1.24 11.66 -28.14
C THR A 28 2.03 10.66 -29.01
N PRO A 29 3.27 10.97 -29.45
CA PRO A 29 4.08 10.02 -30.21
C PRO A 29 4.42 8.74 -29.45
N SER A 30 4.57 8.83 -28.12
CA SER A 30 5.01 7.70 -27.30
C SER A 30 3.99 6.55 -27.29
N ALA A 31 2.68 6.85 -27.33
CA ALA A 31 1.65 5.82 -27.34
C ALA A 31 1.72 4.94 -28.60
N VAL A 32 2.08 5.52 -29.74
CA VAL A 32 2.25 4.79 -31.02
C VAL A 32 3.53 3.94 -30.97
N TYR A 33 4.63 4.54 -30.52
CA TYR A 33 5.92 3.87 -30.35
C TYR A 33 5.81 2.61 -29.47
N PHE A 34 5.23 2.74 -28.26
CA PHE A 34 5.15 1.61 -27.32
C PHE A 34 4.14 0.54 -27.74
N LYS A 35 3.12 0.89 -28.52
CA LYS A 35 2.22 -0.11 -29.13
C LYS A 35 2.94 -0.92 -30.20
N ASN A 36 3.67 -0.26 -31.10
CA ASN A 36 4.25 -0.88 -32.27
C ASN A 36 5.55 -1.62 -31.96
N GLU A 37 6.47 -1.00 -31.22
CA GLU A 37 7.81 -1.58 -30.97
C GLU A 37 7.86 -2.51 -29.77
N ARG A 38 7.03 -2.26 -28.74
CA ARG A 38 7.04 -3.05 -27.49
C ARG A 38 5.78 -3.88 -27.25
N GLY A 39 4.78 -3.79 -28.13
CA GLY A 39 3.51 -4.51 -27.97
C GLY A 39 2.70 -4.10 -26.74
N TYR A 40 2.95 -2.92 -26.18
CA TYR A 40 2.27 -2.49 -24.97
C TYR A 40 0.82 -2.07 -25.28
N LYS A 41 -0.15 -2.71 -24.62
CA LYS A 41 -1.56 -2.28 -24.63
C LYS A 41 -1.74 -1.01 -23.78
N VAL A 42 -1.41 0.15 -24.34
CA VAL A 42 -1.49 1.45 -23.66
C VAL A 42 -2.27 2.43 -24.53
N SER A 43 -3.25 3.13 -23.94
CA SER A 43 -3.98 4.21 -24.60
C SER A 43 -3.23 5.54 -24.48
N GLU A 44 -3.45 6.45 -25.42
CA GLU A 44 -2.83 7.79 -25.38
C GLU A 44 -3.24 8.58 -24.12
N ALA A 45 -4.49 8.42 -23.67
CA ALA A 45 -4.98 9.01 -22.43
C ALA A 45 -4.20 8.50 -21.19
N GLN A 46 -3.84 7.21 -21.14
CA GLN A 46 -3.01 6.66 -20.06
C GLN A 46 -1.60 7.24 -20.07
N VAL A 47 -1.00 7.41 -21.24
CA VAL A 47 0.32 8.04 -21.35
C VAL A 47 0.26 9.49 -20.87
N ARG A 48 -0.74 10.27 -21.30
CA ARG A 48 -0.94 11.65 -20.82
C ARG A 48 -1.11 11.70 -19.30
N TYR A 49 -1.85 10.76 -18.73
CA TYR A 49 -2.00 10.65 -17.27
C TYR A 49 -0.68 10.34 -16.56
N TRP A 50 0.11 9.40 -17.07
CA TRP A 50 1.44 9.10 -16.52
C TRP A 50 2.39 10.29 -16.67
N TRP A 51 2.31 11.03 -17.76
CA TRP A 51 3.11 12.24 -17.96
C TRP A 51 2.79 13.34 -16.96
N LYS A 52 1.51 13.54 -16.62
CA LYS A 52 1.09 14.45 -15.54
C LYS A 52 1.68 14.02 -14.19
N GLN A 53 1.76 12.73 -13.92
CA GLN A 53 2.29 12.15 -12.68
C GLN A 53 3.79 11.77 -12.74
N ARG A 54 4.53 12.26 -13.74
CA ARG A 54 5.91 11.81 -14.02
C ARG A 54 6.86 11.92 -12.83
N THR A 55 6.72 12.95 -12.00
CA THR A 55 7.55 13.18 -10.80
C THR A 55 7.36 12.06 -9.78
N ALA A 56 6.10 11.71 -9.47
CA ALA A 56 5.76 10.60 -8.58
C ALA A 56 6.19 9.25 -9.17
N ILE A 57 6.05 9.07 -10.49
CA ILE A 57 6.47 7.86 -11.21
C ILE A 57 7.98 7.65 -11.13
N LYS A 58 8.78 8.71 -11.24
CA LYS A 58 10.24 8.64 -11.12
C LYS A 58 10.68 8.29 -9.70
N ALA A 59 10.06 8.90 -8.69
CA ALA A 59 10.36 8.66 -7.28
C ALA A 59 9.95 7.25 -6.80
N ALA A 60 8.95 6.62 -7.43
CA ALA A 60 8.47 5.31 -7.01
C ALA A 60 9.49 4.17 -7.29
N PRO A 61 9.64 3.16 -6.42
CA PRO A 61 10.42 1.96 -6.70
C PRO A 61 9.92 1.21 -7.95
N ALA A 62 10.83 0.69 -8.78
CA ALA A 62 10.50 0.07 -10.07
C ALA A 62 9.65 -1.22 -9.95
N LEU A 63 9.79 -1.94 -8.83
CA LEU A 63 9.07 -3.17 -8.53
C LEU A 63 7.61 -2.96 -8.07
N ARG A 64 7.23 -1.72 -7.72
CA ARG A 64 5.84 -1.43 -7.37
C ARG A 64 4.99 -1.38 -8.65
N SER A 65 3.72 -1.76 -8.56
CA SER A 65 2.75 -1.61 -9.65
C SER A 65 1.90 -0.33 -9.50
N ARG A 66 1.82 0.21 -8.28
CA ARG A 66 1.01 1.36 -7.90
C ARG A 66 1.86 2.52 -7.38
N LEU A 67 1.40 3.74 -7.65
CA LEU A 67 1.90 4.96 -7.03
C LEU A 67 1.26 5.10 -5.64
N THR A 68 2.07 5.40 -4.63
CA THR A 68 1.59 5.75 -3.29
C THR A 68 0.71 7.00 -3.37
N GLY A 69 -0.53 6.92 -2.89
CA GLY A 69 -1.48 8.05 -2.87
C GLY A 69 -2.25 8.31 -4.18
N ALA A 70 -1.98 7.59 -5.28
CA ALA A 70 -2.70 7.76 -6.56
C ALA A 70 -3.92 6.84 -6.72
N GLY A 71 -4.40 6.26 -5.62
CA GLY A 71 -5.58 5.40 -5.55
C GLY A 71 -6.21 5.49 -4.17
N ALA A 72 -7.42 4.93 -4.01
CA ALA A 72 -8.06 4.84 -2.70
C ALA A 72 -7.07 4.21 -1.71
N LYS A 73 -6.80 4.93 -0.61
CA LYS A 73 -6.10 4.34 0.52
C LYS A 73 -6.87 3.06 0.88
N PRO A 74 -6.22 1.90 1.00
CA PRO A 74 -6.93 0.73 1.47
C PRO A 74 -7.60 1.11 2.79
N PRO A 75 -8.88 0.79 3.00
CA PRO A 75 -9.64 1.25 4.16
C PRO A 75 -8.99 0.82 5.48
N LEU A 76 -8.06 -0.13 5.44
CA LEU A 76 -7.36 -0.71 6.58
C LEU A 76 -5.84 -0.79 6.34
N SER A 77 -5.22 0.29 5.84
CA SER A 77 -3.78 0.29 5.50
C SER A 77 -2.86 -0.21 6.64
N GLU A 78 -3.19 0.14 7.89
CA GLU A 78 -2.42 -0.29 9.06
C GLU A 78 -2.49 -1.81 9.28
N ILE A 79 -3.65 -2.42 9.01
CA ILE A 79 -3.83 -3.87 9.13
C ILE A 79 -3.15 -4.59 7.97
N GLU A 80 -3.20 -4.02 6.76
CA GLU A 80 -2.49 -4.55 5.60
C GLU A 80 -0.97 -4.55 5.80
N ASP A 81 -0.41 -3.50 6.41
CA ASP A 81 1.03 -3.42 6.72
C ASP A 81 1.45 -4.49 7.75
N ILE A 82 0.68 -4.65 8.84
CA ILE A 82 0.93 -5.71 9.84
C ILE A 82 0.83 -7.10 9.21
N LEU A 83 -0.18 -7.33 8.37
CA LEU A 83 -0.36 -8.60 7.67
C LEU A 83 0.78 -8.87 6.69
N PHE A 84 1.28 -7.82 6.02
CA PHE A 84 2.42 -7.92 5.11
C PHE A 84 3.69 -8.37 5.84
N ASP A 85 3.99 -7.79 7.00
CA ASP A 85 5.15 -8.19 7.82
C ASP A 85 5.04 -9.65 8.27
N GLN A 86 3.86 -10.11 8.68
CA GLN A 86 3.67 -11.51 9.07
C GLN A 86 3.86 -12.48 7.90
N VAL A 87 3.35 -12.13 6.71
CA VAL A 87 3.59 -12.91 5.48
C VAL A 87 5.08 -12.94 5.15
N LEU A 88 5.78 -11.82 5.33
CA LEU A 88 7.22 -11.72 5.12
C LEU A 88 7.98 -12.65 6.07
N PHE A 89 7.62 -12.67 7.36
CA PHE A 89 8.19 -13.58 8.35
C PHE A 89 7.95 -15.05 8.00
N CYS A 90 6.71 -15.45 7.70
CA CYS A 90 6.40 -16.82 7.30
C CYS A 90 7.19 -17.26 6.06
N ARG A 91 7.33 -16.37 5.06
CA ARG A 91 8.14 -16.67 3.86
C ARG A 91 9.63 -16.75 4.15
N SER A 92 10.14 -15.92 5.07
CA SER A 92 11.55 -16.00 5.50
C SER A 92 11.86 -17.32 6.20
N ALA A 93 10.87 -17.88 6.90
CA ALA A 93 10.92 -19.22 7.51
C ALA A 93 10.64 -20.36 6.51
N LYS A 94 10.49 -20.06 5.21
CA LYS A 94 10.10 -21.00 4.13
C LYS A 94 8.76 -21.71 4.38
N GLU A 95 7.90 -21.13 5.21
CA GLU A 95 6.58 -21.66 5.50
C GLU A 95 5.58 -21.25 4.41
N LYS A 96 4.66 -22.16 4.07
CA LYS A 96 3.65 -21.89 3.05
C LYS A 96 2.53 -21.04 3.65
N VAL A 97 2.33 -19.87 3.07
CA VAL A 97 1.19 -19.01 3.38
C VAL A 97 0.01 -19.37 2.49
N PHE A 98 -1.05 -19.90 3.08
CA PHE A 98 -2.31 -20.21 2.40
C PHE A 98 -3.30 -19.05 2.53
N LEU A 99 -4.28 -18.97 1.63
CA LEU A 99 -5.32 -17.94 1.65
C LEU A 99 -6.15 -17.95 2.94
N ASP A 100 -6.42 -19.12 3.50
CA ASP A 100 -7.17 -19.25 4.75
C ASP A 100 -6.39 -18.67 5.93
N TRP A 101 -5.07 -18.89 5.98
CA TRP A 101 -4.21 -18.28 6.99
C TRP A 101 -4.21 -16.75 6.90
N ILE A 102 -4.19 -16.19 5.68
CA ILE A 102 -4.25 -14.74 5.46
C ILE A 102 -5.59 -14.19 5.97
N ARG A 103 -6.70 -14.92 5.74
CA ARG A 103 -8.03 -14.56 6.22
C ARG A 103 -8.08 -14.55 7.75
N ASP A 104 -7.59 -15.61 8.39
CA ASP A 104 -7.57 -15.74 9.85
C ASP A 104 -6.67 -14.70 10.52
N ALA A 105 -5.49 -14.45 9.96
CA ALA A 105 -4.59 -13.41 10.44
C ALA A 105 -5.23 -12.01 10.32
N GLY A 106 -5.85 -11.71 9.17
CA GLY A 106 -6.57 -10.45 8.97
C GLY A 106 -7.72 -10.25 9.96
N GLN A 107 -8.52 -11.30 10.21
CA GLN A 107 -9.62 -11.25 11.17
C GLN A 107 -9.15 -11.04 12.60
N ARG A 108 -8.05 -11.68 13.02
CA ARG A 108 -7.47 -11.47 14.35
C ARG A 108 -7.03 -10.03 14.57
N HIS A 109 -6.38 -9.42 13.58
CA HIS A 109 -5.94 -8.02 13.65
C HIS A 109 -7.11 -7.03 13.66
N LEU A 110 -8.15 -7.30 12.86
CA LEU A 110 -9.41 -6.56 12.88
C LEU A 110 -10.08 -6.63 14.26
N SER A 111 -10.20 -7.82 14.82
CA SER A 111 -10.79 -8.05 16.15
C SER A 111 -9.98 -7.32 17.24
N TRP A 112 -8.64 -7.41 17.18
CA TRP A 112 -7.76 -6.75 18.12
C TRP A 112 -7.86 -5.22 18.05
N ALA A 113 -7.88 -4.65 16.84
CA ALA A 113 -8.05 -3.21 16.63
C ALA A 113 -9.40 -2.70 17.16
N ILE A 114 -10.48 -3.45 16.92
CA ILE A 114 -11.82 -3.15 17.45
C ILE A 114 -11.80 -3.16 18.98
N GLN A 115 -11.19 -4.18 19.59
CA GLN A 115 -11.14 -4.32 21.05
C GLN A 115 -10.28 -3.24 21.73
N ILE A 116 -9.20 -2.79 21.10
CA ILE A 116 -8.41 -1.64 21.56
C ILE A 116 -9.22 -0.34 21.47
N SER A 117 -9.93 -0.14 20.36
CA SER A 117 -10.77 1.04 20.17
C SER A 117 -11.88 1.11 21.23
N LEU A 118 -12.58 -0.01 21.49
CA LEU A 118 -13.61 -0.14 22.53
C LEU A 118 -13.07 0.13 23.94
N ARG A 119 -11.88 -0.38 24.28
CA ARG A 119 -11.24 -0.07 25.58
C ARG A 119 -10.86 1.40 25.70
N ARG A 120 -10.42 2.04 24.61
CA ARG A 120 -10.04 3.46 24.61
C ARG A 120 -11.26 4.38 24.77
N THR A 121 -12.43 4.00 24.23
CA THR A 121 -13.69 4.73 24.47
C THR A 121 -14.27 4.48 25.86
N ALA A 122 -14.14 3.28 26.42
CA ALA A 122 -14.63 2.96 27.76
C ALA A 122 -13.77 3.57 28.89
N GLY A 123 -12.48 3.87 28.62
CA GLY A 123 -11.60 4.57 29.55
C GLY A 123 -11.85 6.08 29.67
N SER A 124 -12.72 6.67 28.82
CA SER A 124 -12.98 8.12 28.82
C SER A 124 -14.13 8.56 29.75
N THR A 125 -14.80 7.63 30.45
CA THR A 125 -15.85 7.95 31.44
C THR A 125 -15.44 7.62 32.88
N ALA A 126 -14.14 7.43 33.15
CA ALA A 126 -13.63 7.34 34.51
C ALA A 126 -13.41 8.74 35.10
N SER A 127 -14.52 9.32 35.57
CA SER A 127 -14.66 10.22 36.72
C SER A 127 -13.42 11.03 37.13
N CYS A 128 -13.40 12.31 36.76
CA CYS A 128 -12.67 13.34 37.50
C CYS A 128 -13.38 13.57 38.85
N VAL A 129 -13.08 12.77 39.87
CA VAL A 129 -13.40 13.13 41.26
C VAL A 129 -12.22 12.74 42.16
N GLY A 130 -11.51 13.77 42.64
CA GLY A 130 -10.78 13.70 43.91
C GLY A 130 -9.33 13.27 43.87
N MET A 131 -8.44 14.26 44.01
CA MET A 131 -7.18 14.23 44.78
C MET A 131 -6.25 13.01 44.72
N GLY A 132 -5.04 13.24 44.20
CA GLY A 132 -3.82 12.59 44.68
C GLY A 132 -3.18 11.59 43.73
N CYS A 133 -2.43 12.10 42.74
CA CYS A 133 -1.48 11.28 41.97
C CYS A 133 -0.35 10.81 42.90
N ARG A 134 -0.45 9.58 43.43
CA ARG A 134 0.73 8.81 43.85
C ARG A 134 1.11 7.87 42.73
N CYS A 135 2.26 8.11 42.13
CA CYS A 135 2.88 7.21 41.16
C CYS A 135 3.23 5.89 41.87
N ALA A 136 2.40 4.86 41.72
CA ALA A 136 2.76 3.51 42.09
C ALA A 136 3.38 2.81 40.87
N VAL A 137 4.68 2.61 40.91
CA VAL A 137 5.45 1.82 39.95
C VAL A 137 5.10 0.34 40.15
N PRO A 138 4.68 -0.42 39.11
CA PRO A 138 4.43 -1.84 39.27
C PRO A 138 5.73 -2.64 39.41
N PRO A 139 5.79 -3.66 40.30
CA PRO A 139 6.97 -4.49 40.45
C PRO A 139 7.09 -5.46 39.26
N ILE A 140 8.29 -5.48 38.68
CA ILE A 140 8.72 -6.47 37.69
C ILE A 140 8.84 -7.82 38.42
N LEU A 141 7.94 -8.75 38.12
CA LEU A 141 8.03 -10.15 38.52
C LEU A 141 8.95 -10.89 37.54
N LEU A 142 10.19 -11.12 37.96
CA LEU A 142 11.05 -12.19 37.46
C LEU A 142 10.94 -13.35 38.46
N GLY A 143 10.40 -14.46 38.00
CA GLY A 143 10.51 -15.78 38.60
C GLY A 143 11.03 -16.74 37.55
#